data_AF-A0ABD3D4L0-F1
#
_entry.id   AF-A0ABD3D4L0-F1
#
_cell.length_a   1.000
_cell.length_b   1.000
_cell.length_c   1.000
_cell.angle_alpha   90.00
_cell.angle_beta   90.00
_cell.angle_gamma   90.00
#
_symmetry.space_group_name_H-M   'P 1'
#
loop_
_entity.id
_entity.type
_entity.pdbx_description
1 polymer ?
#
loop_
_entity_poly.entity_id
_entity_poly.type
_entity_poly.pdbx_seq_one_letter_code
_entity_poly.pdbx_strand_id
1 'polypeptide(L)'
;MLIRAFLRKTTTTRLCTVAAFSQFNFWRGMHSRNKKAMELIAKGFSALQEVDRVIDYCELYDKRLIPYLKTAKEQFELALEADNSNTHARYWLAKLHLKYHHFPGANKAIGAALLVEAAEMGDSEAQYELGCRLRAENPYVQSDQQAFYYLEKAVDQMHPGALYLLGAVYLTGDCVNQDVSSALWCFHKASEKGHAGAAIACGSLLLKGVELPESLTRHVKSRKSRKNVKNPDFNPVEMARERFEIAANAGCDIGLKWLEKLQEQEEKNPVELLT
;
A
#
# COMPACT_ATOMS: atom_id res chain seq x y z
N MET A 1 10.25 4.20 74.06
CA MET A 1 11.14 3.47 73.13
C MET A 1 10.29 2.47 72.35
N LEU A 2 9.94 2.81 71.11
CA LEU A 2 10.50 2.20 69.89
C LEU A 2 10.14 0.72 69.74
N ILE A 3 9.20 0.42 68.82
CA ILE A 3 9.13 -0.73 67.89
C ILE A 3 7.68 -0.78 67.38
N ARG A 4 7.38 -0.12 66.25
CA ARG A 4 6.21 -0.38 65.39
C ARG A 4 6.24 0.55 64.16
N ALA A 5 7.31 0.50 63.36
CA ALA A 5 7.40 1.31 62.14
C ALA A 5 8.30 0.71 61.05
N PHE A 6 8.37 -0.62 60.89
CA PHE A 6 9.25 -1.22 59.87
C PHE A 6 8.64 -2.33 59.00
N LEU A 7 7.31 -2.39 58.85
CA LEU A 7 6.65 -3.45 58.05
C LEU A 7 5.69 -2.95 56.95
N ARG A 8 5.75 -1.68 56.54
CA ARG A 8 4.87 -1.15 55.47
C ARG A 8 5.56 -0.67 54.19
N LYS A 9 6.89 -0.72 54.08
CA LYS A 9 7.61 -0.25 52.88
C LYS A 9 8.12 -1.35 51.93
N THR A 10 7.99 -2.63 52.29
CA THR A 10 8.51 -3.76 51.49
C THR A 10 7.45 -4.46 50.63
N THR A 11 6.16 -4.19 50.84
CA THR A 11 5.06 -4.84 50.09
C THR A 11 4.73 -4.11 48.79
N THR A 12 4.85 -2.78 48.73
CA THR A 12 4.56 -1.99 47.53
C THR A 12 5.60 -2.14 46.41
N THR A 13 6.88 -2.33 46.75
CA THR A 13 7.94 -2.55 45.75
C THR A 13 7.87 -3.93 45.08
N ARG A 14 7.43 -4.98 45.79
CA ARG A 14 7.20 -6.32 45.22
C ARG A 14 6.00 -6.39 44.28
N LEU A 15 4.95 -5.60 44.53
CA LEU A 15 3.77 -5.54 43.66
C LEU A 15 4.10 -4.86 42.31
N CYS A 16 4.90 -3.80 42.31
CA CYS A 16 5.36 -3.15 41.07
C CYS A 16 6.29 -4.04 40.23
N THR A 17 7.18 -4.83 40.85
CA THR A 17 8.08 -5.72 40.09
C THR A 17 7.35 -6.93 39.51
N VAL A 18 6.36 -7.49 40.22
CA VAL A 18 5.51 -8.57 39.69
C VAL A 18 4.62 -8.04 38.56
N ALA A 19 4.04 -6.84 38.69
CA ALA A 19 3.24 -6.21 37.63
C ALA A 19 4.09 -5.88 36.38
N ALA A 20 5.30 -5.36 36.56
CA ALA A 20 6.23 -5.10 35.46
C ALA A 20 6.71 -6.40 34.79
N PHE A 21 6.96 -7.46 35.58
CA PHE A 21 7.34 -8.78 35.06
C PHE A 21 6.19 -9.49 34.35
N SER A 22 4.95 -9.38 34.85
CA SER A 22 3.75 -9.89 34.16
C SER A 22 3.46 -9.13 32.88
N GLN A 23 3.63 -7.80 32.89
CA GLN A 23 3.49 -6.96 31.71
C GLN A 23 4.59 -7.29 30.68
N PHE A 24 5.84 -7.47 31.11
CA PHE A 24 6.95 -7.88 30.26
C PHE A 24 6.73 -9.27 29.62
N ASN A 25 6.24 -10.25 30.40
CA ASN A 25 5.91 -11.58 29.88
C ASN A 25 4.72 -11.55 28.92
N PHE A 26 3.74 -10.66 29.16
CA PHE A 26 2.62 -10.43 28.25
C PHE A 26 3.09 -9.86 26.91
N TRP A 27 3.91 -8.80 26.91
CA TRP A 27 4.51 -8.23 25.70
C TRP A 27 5.36 -9.25 24.95
N ARG A 28 6.17 -10.04 25.66
CA ARG A 28 6.99 -11.11 25.05
C ARG A 28 6.13 -12.19 24.41
N GLY A 29 5.01 -12.55 25.04
CA GLY A 29 3.99 -13.44 24.48
C GLY A 29 3.37 -12.89 23.20
N MET A 30 2.94 -11.62 23.20
CA MET A 30 2.42 -10.94 22.00
C MET A 30 3.45 -10.93 20.87
N HIS A 31 4.70 -10.51 21.14
CA HIS A 31 5.75 -10.50 20.12
C HIS A 31 6.00 -11.89 19.51
N SER A 32 5.93 -12.96 20.32
CA SER A 32 6.08 -14.33 19.82
C SER A 32 4.92 -14.78 18.92
N ARG A 33 3.69 -14.38 19.24
CA ARG A 33 2.49 -14.66 18.44
C ARG A 33 2.51 -13.90 17.12
N ASN A 34 2.82 -12.61 17.17
CA ASN A 34 2.89 -11.76 15.99
C ASN A 34 4.00 -12.25 15.05
N LYS A 35 5.16 -12.65 15.58
CA LYS A 35 6.24 -13.24 14.77
C LYS A 35 5.78 -14.52 14.06
N LYS A 36 5.13 -15.44 14.79
CA LYS A 36 4.59 -16.67 14.21
C LYS A 36 3.54 -16.39 13.13
N ALA A 37 2.62 -15.46 13.39
CA ALA A 37 1.61 -15.05 12.43
C ALA A 37 2.26 -14.48 11.15
N MET A 38 3.27 -13.62 11.27
CA MET A 38 3.99 -13.05 10.11
C MET A 38 4.74 -14.11 9.30
N GLU A 39 5.34 -15.12 9.95
CA GLU A 39 5.97 -16.25 9.24
C GLU A 39 4.95 -17.06 8.44
N LEU A 40 3.75 -17.28 8.98
CA LEU A 40 2.66 -17.97 8.29
C LEU A 40 2.14 -17.14 7.11
N ILE A 41 1.94 -15.83 7.30
CA ILE A 41 1.54 -14.90 6.23
C ILE A 41 2.56 -14.92 5.10
N ALA A 42 3.86 -14.88 5.41
CA ALA A 42 4.91 -14.91 4.40
C ALA A 42 4.89 -16.20 3.57
N LYS A 43 4.63 -17.36 4.20
CA LYS A 43 4.44 -18.63 3.49
C LYS A 43 3.20 -18.59 2.60
N GLY A 44 2.07 -18.09 3.12
CA GLY A 44 0.85 -17.95 2.33
C GLY A 44 1.04 -17.04 1.11
N PHE A 45 1.75 -15.92 1.29
CA PHE A 45 2.10 -15.01 0.21
C PHE A 45 3.01 -15.66 -0.84
N SER A 46 4.01 -16.43 -0.41
CA SER A 46 4.90 -17.15 -1.35
C SER A 46 4.13 -18.14 -2.22
N ALA A 47 3.12 -18.82 -1.66
CA ALA A 47 2.24 -19.71 -2.43
C ALA A 47 1.36 -18.93 -3.42
N LEU A 48 0.80 -17.78 -3.01
CA LEU A 48 0.05 -16.90 -3.92
C LEU A 48 0.92 -16.33 -5.04
N GLN A 49 2.18 -16.01 -4.76
CA GLN A 49 3.09 -15.49 -5.77
C GLN A 49 3.34 -16.52 -6.88
N GLU A 50 3.45 -17.81 -6.55
CA GLU A 50 3.55 -18.87 -7.56
C GLU A 50 2.26 -18.98 -8.39
N VAL A 51 1.09 -18.73 -7.80
CA VAL A 51 -0.17 -18.66 -8.55
C VAL A 51 -0.15 -17.46 -9.50
N ASP A 52 0.17 -16.26 -9.00
CA ASP A 52 0.15 -15.02 -9.77
C ASP A 52 1.16 -15.01 -10.93
N ARG A 53 2.26 -15.77 -10.85
CA ARG A 53 3.21 -15.92 -11.97
C ARG A 53 2.64 -16.65 -13.18
N VAL A 54 1.70 -17.56 -12.96
CA VAL A 54 1.22 -18.48 -14.00
C VAL A 54 -0.23 -18.20 -14.38
N ILE A 55 -0.97 -17.46 -13.54
CA ILE A 55 -2.41 -17.23 -13.72
C ILE A 55 -2.76 -16.59 -15.06
N ASP A 56 -1.93 -15.69 -15.58
CA ASP A 56 -2.17 -15.01 -16.85
C ASP A 56 -2.01 -15.94 -18.07
N TYR A 57 -1.37 -17.10 -17.89
CA TYR A 57 -1.10 -18.09 -18.94
C TYR A 57 -1.88 -19.40 -18.78
N CYS A 58 -2.57 -19.57 -17.64
CA CYS A 58 -3.35 -20.76 -17.32
C CYS A 58 -4.84 -20.53 -17.56
N GLU A 59 -5.57 -21.61 -17.83
CA GLU A 59 -7.02 -21.57 -17.73
C GLU A 59 -7.44 -21.22 -16.29
N LEU A 60 -8.54 -20.48 -16.17
CA LEU A 60 -9.09 -20.01 -14.89
C LEU A 60 -9.34 -21.14 -13.87
N TYR A 61 -9.45 -22.38 -14.33
CA TYR A 61 -9.72 -23.60 -13.55
C TYR A 61 -8.59 -24.63 -13.64
N ASP A 62 -7.34 -24.20 -13.79
CA ASP A 62 -6.23 -25.15 -13.79
C ASP A 62 -6.09 -25.83 -12.42
N LYS A 63 -6.26 -27.16 -12.43
CA LYS A 63 -6.16 -28.00 -11.22
C LYS A 63 -4.78 -27.93 -10.58
N ARG A 64 -3.75 -27.54 -11.34
CA ARG A 64 -2.37 -27.38 -10.85
C ARG A 64 -2.22 -26.24 -9.84
N LEU A 65 -3.12 -25.25 -9.87
CA LEU A 65 -3.09 -24.10 -8.95
C LEU A 65 -3.76 -24.41 -7.60
N ILE A 66 -4.61 -25.44 -7.55
CA ILE A 66 -5.39 -25.81 -6.35
C ILE A 66 -4.49 -26.07 -5.13
N PRO A 67 -3.36 -26.80 -5.22
CA PRO A 67 -2.48 -27.01 -4.08
C PRO A 67 -1.93 -25.70 -3.51
N TYR A 68 -1.53 -24.75 -4.35
CA TYR A 68 -0.99 -23.45 -3.92
C TYR A 68 -2.07 -22.57 -3.27
N LEU A 69 -3.27 -22.55 -3.83
CA LEU A 69 -4.39 -21.81 -3.24
C LEU A 69 -4.83 -22.41 -1.90
N LYS A 70 -4.80 -23.75 -1.79
CA LYS A 70 -5.09 -24.45 -0.54
C LYS A 70 -4.05 -24.17 0.52
N THR A 71 -2.75 -24.26 0.19
CA THR A 71 -1.68 -23.93 1.15
C THR A 71 -1.75 -22.48 1.57
N ALA A 72 -1.97 -21.53 0.65
CA ALA A 72 -2.14 -20.12 0.99
C ALA A 72 -3.29 -19.91 1.99
N LYS A 73 -4.46 -20.48 1.72
CA LYS A 73 -5.62 -20.41 2.60
C LYS A 73 -5.31 -20.95 4.00
N GLU A 74 -4.76 -22.16 4.09
CA GLU A 74 -4.40 -22.80 5.36
C GLU A 74 -3.40 -21.95 6.16
N GLN A 75 -2.39 -21.36 5.49
CA GLN A 75 -1.42 -20.51 6.18
C GLN A 75 -2.06 -19.22 6.72
N PHE A 76 -2.98 -18.59 6.00
CA PHE A 76 -3.68 -17.40 6.49
C PHE A 76 -4.65 -17.72 7.63
N GLU A 77 -5.35 -18.86 7.57
CA GLU A 77 -6.20 -19.33 8.67
C GLU A 77 -5.36 -19.59 9.93
N LEU A 78 -4.24 -20.32 9.81
CA LEU A 78 -3.30 -20.53 10.92
C LEU A 78 -2.71 -19.23 11.46
N ALA A 79 -2.50 -18.22 10.60
CA ALA A 79 -2.02 -16.92 11.02
C ALA A 79 -3.06 -16.20 11.89
N LEU A 80 -4.34 -16.27 11.53
CA LEU A 80 -5.45 -15.72 12.32
C LEU A 80 -5.69 -16.49 13.62
N GLU A 81 -5.48 -17.80 13.63
CA GLU A 81 -5.50 -18.60 14.86
C GLU A 81 -4.37 -18.19 15.82
N ALA A 82 -3.19 -17.88 15.27
CA ALA A 82 -2.05 -17.42 16.06
C ALA A 82 -2.23 -15.98 16.57
N ASP A 83 -2.76 -15.09 15.74
CA ASP A 83 -3.04 -13.70 16.04
C ASP A 83 -4.27 -13.20 15.25
N ASN A 84 -5.42 -13.24 15.92
CA ASN A 84 -6.69 -12.81 15.33
C ASN A 84 -6.75 -11.29 15.10
N SER A 85 -5.86 -10.51 15.71
CA SER A 85 -5.78 -9.06 15.50
C SER A 85 -5.01 -8.68 14.23
N ASN A 86 -4.39 -9.66 13.57
CA ASN A 86 -3.62 -9.41 12.36
C ASN A 86 -4.54 -9.07 11.18
N THR A 87 -4.52 -7.79 10.80
CA THR A 87 -5.38 -7.27 9.74
C THR A 87 -4.94 -7.75 8.36
N HIS A 88 -3.63 -7.85 8.13
CA HIS A 88 -3.05 -8.29 6.86
C HIS A 88 -3.43 -9.74 6.53
N ALA A 89 -3.32 -10.66 7.50
CA ALA A 89 -3.75 -12.05 7.29
C ALA A 89 -5.22 -12.13 6.88
N ARG A 90 -6.06 -11.32 7.54
CA ARG A 90 -7.50 -11.26 7.27
C ARG A 90 -7.79 -10.71 5.88
N TYR A 91 -7.13 -9.62 5.50
CA TYR A 91 -7.23 -9.04 4.16
C TYR A 91 -6.80 -10.05 3.07
N TRP A 92 -5.66 -10.73 3.24
CA TRP A 92 -5.19 -11.70 2.25
C TRP A 92 -6.12 -12.91 2.14
N LEU A 93 -6.68 -13.39 3.25
CA LEU A 93 -7.70 -14.44 3.23
C LEU A 93 -8.98 -13.97 2.52
N ALA A 94 -9.43 -12.74 2.79
CA ALA A 94 -10.56 -12.11 2.11
C ALA A 94 -10.33 -12.03 0.59
N LYS A 95 -9.16 -11.52 0.20
CA LYS A 95 -8.75 -11.40 -1.20
C LYS A 95 -8.68 -12.75 -1.89
N LEU A 96 -8.19 -13.79 -1.20
CA LEU A 96 -8.14 -15.14 -1.76
C LEU A 96 -9.56 -15.63 -2.09
N HIS A 97 -10.51 -15.46 -1.17
CA HIS A 97 -11.91 -15.84 -1.37
C HIS A 97 -12.62 -15.07 -2.47
N LEU A 98 -12.29 -13.78 -2.64
CA LEU A 98 -12.92 -12.92 -3.64
C LEU A 98 -12.30 -13.07 -5.04
N LYS A 99 -10.96 -13.04 -5.14
CA LYS A 99 -10.22 -13.17 -6.40
C LYS A 99 -10.35 -14.58 -6.96
N TYR A 100 -10.07 -15.61 -6.15
CA TYR A 100 -10.07 -17.02 -6.56
C TYR A 100 -11.37 -17.73 -6.18
N HIS A 101 -12.51 -17.10 -6.40
CA HIS A 101 -13.82 -17.64 -6.04
C HIS A 101 -14.18 -19.00 -6.67
N HIS A 102 -13.47 -19.42 -7.71
CA HIS A 102 -13.61 -20.71 -8.37
C HIS A 102 -12.91 -21.87 -7.64
N PHE A 103 -12.01 -21.55 -6.70
CA PHE A 103 -11.30 -22.53 -5.90
C PHE A 103 -12.27 -23.34 -5.01
N PRO A 104 -12.16 -24.68 -4.96
CA PRO A 104 -12.99 -25.48 -4.08
C PRO A 104 -12.75 -25.10 -2.61
N GLY A 105 -13.78 -24.56 -1.96
CA GLY A 105 -13.70 -24.03 -0.60
C GLY A 105 -13.51 -22.52 -0.51
N ALA A 106 -13.55 -21.80 -1.64
CA ALA A 106 -13.76 -20.36 -1.66
C ALA A 106 -15.24 -20.00 -1.50
N ASN A 107 -15.53 -18.94 -0.75
CA ASN A 107 -16.88 -18.40 -0.62
C ASN A 107 -16.81 -16.87 -0.66
N LYS A 108 -17.48 -16.26 -1.64
CA LYS A 108 -17.52 -14.80 -1.81
C LYS A 108 -18.08 -14.09 -0.59
N ALA A 109 -19.09 -14.67 0.07
CA ALA A 109 -19.70 -14.07 1.26
C ALA A 109 -18.73 -13.99 2.44
N ILE A 110 -17.96 -15.06 2.68
CA ILE A 110 -16.90 -15.09 3.70
C ILE A 110 -15.82 -14.08 3.34
N GLY A 111 -15.41 -14.04 2.06
CA GLY A 111 -14.43 -13.06 1.58
C GLY A 111 -14.87 -11.61 1.81
N ALA A 112 -16.12 -11.28 1.52
CA ALA A 112 -16.67 -9.95 1.74
C ALA A 112 -16.73 -9.59 3.23
N ALA A 113 -17.17 -10.51 4.10
CA ALA A 113 -17.20 -10.30 5.54
C ALA A 113 -15.79 -10.03 6.12
N LEU A 114 -14.82 -10.86 5.75
CA LEU A 114 -13.43 -10.70 6.18
C LEU A 114 -12.81 -9.38 5.67
N LEU A 115 -13.19 -8.93 4.47
CA LEU A 115 -12.74 -7.65 3.92
C LEU A 115 -13.27 -6.47 4.74
N VAL A 116 -14.56 -6.49 5.09
CA VAL A 116 -15.18 -5.45 5.93
C VAL A 116 -14.52 -5.42 7.30
N GLU A 117 -14.35 -6.58 7.95
CA GLU A 117 -13.64 -6.68 9.23
C GLU A 117 -12.21 -6.14 9.15
N ALA A 118 -11.45 -6.48 8.09
CA ALA A 118 -10.09 -5.98 7.89
C ALA A 118 -10.06 -4.45 7.72
N ALA A 119 -10.99 -3.90 6.95
CA ALA A 119 -11.09 -2.46 6.73
C ALA A 119 -11.48 -1.70 8.01
N GLU A 120 -12.38 -2.26 8.82
CA GLU A 120 -12.79 -1.71 10.11
C GLU A 120 -11.66 -1.71 11.15
N MET A 121 -10.83 -2.75 11.16
CA MET A 121 -9.63 -2.79 12.01
C MET A 121 -8.50 -1.88 11.54
N GLY A 122 -8.63 -1.23 10.38
CA GLY A 122 -7.69 -0.21 9.92
C GLY A 122 -6.73 -0.65 8.84
N ASP A 123 -6.91 -1.79 8.19
CA ASP A 123 -6.01 -2.22 7.10
C ASP A 123 -6.15 -1.31 5.87
N SER A 124 -5.06 -0.65 5.46
CA SER A 124 -5.07 0.30 4.33
C SER A 124 -5.47 -0.35 3.01
N GLU A 125 -5.01 -1.57 2.76
CA GLU A 125 -5.27 -2.33 1.55
C GLU A 125 -6.73 -2.80 1.52
N ALA A 126 -7.26 -3.28 2.65
CA ALA A 126 -8.67 -3.63 2.75
C ALA A 126 -9.59 -2.42 2.59
N GLN A 127 -9.24 -1.28 3.18
CA GLN A 127 -10.00 -0.03 3.04
C GLN A 127 -10.06 0.43 1.58
N TYR A 128 -8.92 0.42 0.89
CA TYR A 128 -8.86 0.73 -0.53
C TYR A 128 -9.69 -0.26 -1.37
N GLU A 129 -9.55 -1.56 -1.13
CA GLU A 129 -10.24 -2.58 -1.93
C GLU A 129 -11.76 -2.57 -1.68
N LEU A 130 -12.19 -2.33 -0.44
CA LEU A 130 -13.60 -2.16 -0.08
C LEU A 130 -14.19 -0.91 -0.73
N GLY A 131 -13.49 0.23 -0.66
CA GLY A 131 -13.92 1.47 -1.31
C GLY A 131 -14.06 1.29 -2.84
N CYS A 132 -13.10 0.60 -3.47
CA CYS A 132 -13.18 0.27 -4.89
C CYS A 132 -14.39 -0.61 -5.24
N ARG A 133 -14.69 -1.63 -4.41
CA ARG A 133 -15.84 -2.51 -4.61
C ARG A 133 -17.17 -1.79 -4.45
N LEU A 134 -17.32 -1.00 -3.39
CA LEU A 134 -18.55 -0.21 -3.15
C LEU A 134 -18.85 0.74 -4.31
N ARG A 135 -17.81 1.31 -4.94
CA ARG A 135 -17.94 2.15 -6.14
C ARG A 135 -18.30 1.36 -7.40
N ALA A 136 -17.83 0.11 -7.52
CA ALA A 136 -18.10 -0.74 -8.68
C ALA A 136 -19.49 -1.40 -8.63
N GLU A 137 -19.96 -1.78 -7.44
CA GLU A 137 -21.18 -2.56 -7.25
C GLU A 137 -22.46 -1.72 -7.31
N ASN A 138 -22.40 -0.41 -7.04
CA ASN A 138 -23.59 0.42 -6.95
C ASN A 138 -23.40 1.82 -7.58
N PRO A 139 -24.18 2.18 -8.61
CA PRO A 139 -24.18 3.52 -9.20
C PRO A 139 -25.01 4.55 -8.39
N TYR A 140 -25.37 4.24 -7.14
CA TYR A 140 -26.23 5.09 -6.30
C TYR A 140 -25.41 5.95 -5.35
N VAL A 141 -25.81 7.22 -5.19
CA VAL A 141 -25.11 8.28 -4.42
C VAL A 141 -24.74 7.89 -2.98
N GLN A 142 -25.56 7.08 -2.29
CA GLN A 142 -25.26 6.64 -0.92
C GLN A 142 -24.08 5.66 -0.84
N SER A 143 -23.92 4.81 -1.86
CA SER A 143 -22.78 3.89 -1.95
C SER A 143 -21.49 4.65 -2.23
N ASP A 144 -21.58 5.73 -3.01
CA ASP A 144 -20.43 6.60 -3.29
C ASP A 144 -19.90 7.26 -2.02
N GLN A 145 -20.78 7.75 -1.13
CA GLN A 145 -20.35 8.34 0.15
C GLN A 145 -19.61 7.33 1.04
N GLN A 146 -20.11 6.09 1.12
CA GLN A 146 -19.43 5.02 1.86
C GLN A 146 -18.11 4.62 1.20
N ALA A 147 -18.06 4.55 -0.12
CA ALA A 147 -16.82 4.29 -0.86
C ALA A 147 -15.76 5.36 -0.57
N PHE A 148 -16.14 6.66 -0.63
CA PHE A 148 -15.24 7.76 -0.30
C PHE A 148 -14.75 7.70 1.14
N TYR A 149 -15.61 7.36 2.10
CA TYR A 149 -15.20 7.21 3.50
C TYR A 149 -14.05 6.20 3.69
N TYR A 150 -14.12 5.03 3.04
CA TYR A 150 -13.03 4.05 3.12
C TYR A 150 -11.80 4.47 2.32
N LEU A 151 -11.97 5.13 1.17
CA LEU A 151 -10.86 5.66 0.38
C LEU A 151 -10.10 6.77 1.12
N GLU A 152 -10.80 7.67 1.83
CA GLU A 152 -10.19 8.71 2.66
C GLU A 152 -9.33 8.11 3.78
N LYS A 153 -9.84 7.09 4.49
CA LYS A 153 -9.03 6.38 5.50
C LYS A 153 -7.77 5.73 4.90
N ALA A 154 -7.88 5.19 3.69
CA ALA A 154 -6.72 4.63 3.00
C ALA A 154 -5.73 5.73 2.57
N VAL A 155 -6.23 6.93 2.19
CA VAL A 155 -5.40 8.11 1.91
C VAL A 155 -4.66 8.58 3.16
N ASP A 156 -5.32 8.61 4.33
CA ASP A 156 -4.69 9.01 5.61
C ASP A 156 -3.49 8.11 5.95
N GLN A 157 -3.56 6.83 5.54
CA GLN A 157 -2.46 5.85 5.66
C GLN A 157 -1.46 5.89 4.49
N MET A 158 -1.63 6.86 3.59
CA MET A 158 -0.83 7.05 2.38
C MET A 158 -0.86 5.83 1.43
N HIS A 159 -2.00 5.13 1.34
CA HIS A 159 -2.13 3.97 0.46
C HIS A 159 -1.94 4.38 -1.02
N PRO A 160 -1.03 3.73 -1.79
CA PRO A 160 -0.68 4.16 -3.14
C PRO A 160 -1.86 4.25 -4.11
N GLY A 161 -2.73 3.24 -4.10
CA GLY A 161 -3.92 3.22 -4.97
C GLY A 161 -4.96 4.28 -4.58
N ALA A 162 -5.07 4.58 -3.28
CA ALA A 162 -6.04 5.56 -2.79
C ALA A 162 -5.57 6.99 -3.12
N LEU A 163 -4.28 7.26 -2.95
CA LEU A 163 -3.63 8.49 -3.40
C LEU A 163 -3.75 8.69 -4.92
N TYR A 164 -3.64 7.63 -5.72
CA TYR A 164 -3.89 7.71 -7.16
C TYR A 164 -5.33 8.13 -7.48
N LEU A 165 -6.32 7.53 -6.83
CA LEU A 165 -7.73 7.90 -7.02
C LEU A 165 -8.00 9.34 -6.59
N LEU A 166 -7.43 9.78 -5.46
CA LEU A 166 -7.53 11.17 -5.02
C LEU A 166 -6.88 12.15 -6.02
N GLY A 167 -5.72 11.80 -6.56
CA GLY A 167 -5.07 12.61 -7.60
C GLY A 167 -5.92 12.70 -8.87
N ALA A 168 -6.60 11.62 -9.26
CA ALA A 168 -7.51 11.62 -10.40
C ALA A 168 -8.74 12.52 -10.16
N VAL A 169 -9.27 12.52 -8.94
CA VAL A 169 -10.36 13.42 -8.50
C VAL A 169 -9.93 14.89 -8.61
N TYR A 170 -8.74 15.25 -8.11
CA TYR A 170 -8.23 16.61 -8.23
C TYR A 170 -7.94 17.03 -9.68
N LEU A 171 -7.55 16.10 -10.57
CA LEU A 171 -7.36 16.40 -12.00
C LEU A 171 -8.67 16.63 -12.75
N THR A 172 -9.69 15.84 -12.46
CA THR A 172 -11.00 15.89 -13.14
C THR A 172 -11.86 17.02 -12.62
N GLY A 173 -11.70 17.38 -11.35
CA GLY A 173 -12.61 18.30 -10.67
C GLY A 173 -13.93 17.61 -10.27
N ASP A 174 -13.95 16.28 -10.20
CA ASP A 174 -15.13 15.51 -9.81
C ASP A 174 -15.34 15.65 -8.30
N CYS A 175 -16.40 16.30 -7.86
CA CYS A 175 -16.75 16.56 -6.45
C CYS A 175 -15.85 17.56 -5.69
N VAL A 176 -14.71 17.99 -6.25
CA VAL A 176 -13.79 18.99 -5.68
C VAL A 176 -13.34 19.95 -6.78
N ASN A 177 -12.95 21.18 -6.45
CA ASN A 177 -12.36 22.09 -7.43
C ASN A 177 -11.09 21.48 -8.04
N GLN A 178 -10.94 21.64 -9.36
CA GLN A 178 -9.77 21.16 -10.07
C GLN A 178 -8.50 21.81 -9.52
N ASP A 179 -7.54 20.97 -9.10
CA ASP A 179 -6.25 21.41 -8.58
C ASP A 179 -5.15 20.47 -9.08
N VAL A 180 -4.50 20.90 -10.16
CA VAL A 180 -3.44 20.14 -10.81
C VAL A 180 -2.21 19.99 -9.90
N SER A 181 -1.97 20.97 -9.01
CA SER A 181 -0.82 20.95 -8.11
C SER A 181 -0.99 19.90 -7.00
N SER A 182 -2.19 19.83 -6.42
CA SER A 182 -2.56 18.80 -5.44
C SER A 182 -2.60 17.41 -6.08
N ALA A 183 -3.11 17.30 -7.30
CA ALA A 183 -3.07 16.04 -8.05
C ALA A 183 -1.64 15.55 -8.29
N LEU A 184 -0.73 16.45 -8.70
CA LEU A 184 0.68 16.11 -8.93
C LEU A 184 1.36 15.64 -7.64
N TRP A 185 1.03 16.24 -6.49
CA TRP A 185 1.53 15.78 -5.19
C TRP A 185 1.04 14.36 -4.86
N CYS A 186 -0.26 14.09 -5.04
CA CYS A 186 -0.84 12.76 -4.83
C CYS A 186 -0.18 11.70 -5.71
N PHE A 187 -0.03 11.97 -7.02
CA PHE A 187 0.61 11.04 -7.93
C PHE A 187 2.09 10.82 -7.62
N HIS A 188 2.80 11.89 -7.25
CA HIS A 188 4.19 11.77 -6.82
C HIS A 188 4.30 10.83 -5.61
N LYS A 189 3.49 11.04 -4.57
CA LYS A 189 3.52 10.18 -3.37
C LYS A 189 3.13 8.73 -3.63
N ALA A 190 2.12 8.50 -4.48
CA ALA A 190 1.76 7.15 -4.91
C ALA A 190 2.88 6.48 -5.73
N SER A 191 3.57 7.24 -6.61
CA SER A 191 4.68 6.72 -7.40
C SER A 191 5.91 6.38 -6.54
N GLU A 192 6.20 7.13 -5.47
CA GLU A 192 7.28 6.79 -4.53
C GLU A 192 7.02 5.44 -3.84
N LYS A 193 5.76 5.04 -3.72
CA LYS A 193 5.33 3.72 -3.21
C LYS A 193 5.18 2.66 -4.31
N GLY A 194 5.62 2.93 -5.54
CA GLY A 194 5.64 1.97 -6.64
C GLY A 194 4.35 1.85 -7.45
N HIS A 195 3.39 2.77 -7.31
CA HIS A 195 2.15 2.72 -8.08
C HIS A 195 2.37 3.11 -9.56
N ALA A 196 2.36 2.14 -10.46
CA ALA A 196 2.68 2.33 -11.88
C ALA A 196 1.79 3.39 -12.56
N GLY A 197 0.46 3.33 -12.36
CA GLY A 197 -0.47 4.29 -12.96
C GLY A 197 -0.28 5.72 -12.45
N ALA A 198 0.18 5.88 -11.20
CA ALA A 198 0.46 7.19 -10.63
C ALA A 198 1.79 7.73 -11.13
N ALA A 199 2.78 6.86 -11.32
CA ALA A 199 4.06 7.23 -11.90
C ALA A 199 3.89 7.72 -13.34
N ILE A 200 3.07 7.05 -14.16
CA ILE A 200 2.73 7.52 -15.51
C ILE A 200 1.99 8.86 -15.49
N ALA A 201 0.98 9.00 -14.63
CA ALA A 201 0.23 10.25 -14.49
C ALA A 201 1.13 11.41 -14.06
N CYS A 202 2.03 11.17 -13.09
CA CYS A 202 3.02 12.15 -12.63
C CYS A 202 3.99 12.54 -13.76
N GLY A 203 4.60 11.58 -14.44
CA GLY A 203 5.52 11.84 -15.55
C GLY A 203 4.85 12.61 -16.70
N SER A 204 3.62 12.26 -17.04
CA SER A 204 2.84 12.97 -18.07
C SER A 204 2.54 14.42 -17.68
N LEU A 205 2.21 14.69 -16.41
CA LEU A 205 1.98 16.06 -15.93
C LEU A 205 3.27 16.89 -15.91
N LEU A 206 4.41 16.29 -15.54
CA LEU A 206 5.71 16.95 -15.57
C LEU A 206 6.10 17.38 -16.99
N LEU A 207 5.89 16.51 -17.99
CA LEU A 207 6.16 16.85 -19.39
C LEU A 207 5.24 17.94 -19.96
N LYS A 208 4.03 18.12 -19.39
CA LYS A 208 3.12 19.21 -19.75
C LYS A 208 3.55 20.57 -19.19
N GLY A 209 4.61 20.64 -18.38
CA GLY A 209 5.10 21.88 -17.80
C GLY A 209 4.22 22.45 -16.69
N VAL A 210 3.51 21.58 -15.95
CA VAL A 210 2.65 22.00 -14.84
C VAL A 210 3.49 22.62 -13.70
N GLU A 211 2.96 23.67 -13.07
CA GLU A 211 3.58 24.27 -11.89
C GLU A 211 3.75 23.26 -10.76
N LEU A 212 4.97 23.16 -10.25
CA LEU A 212 5.24 22.25 -9.15
C LEU A 212 4.70 22.81 -7.82
N PRO A 213 3.96 22.01 -7.05
CA PRO A 213 3.64 22.39 -5.68
C PRO A 213 4.93 22.55 -4.86
N GLU A 214 4.96 23.53 -3.96
CA GLU A 214 6.13 23.82 -3.10
C GLU A 214 6.64 22.60 -2.32
N SER A 215 5.75 21.66 -2.00
CA SER A 215 6.10 20.39 -1.34
C SER A 215 7.09 19.53 -2.14
N LEU A 216 7.02 19.57 -3.48
CA LEU A 216 7.93 18.81 -4.35
C LEU A 216 9.28 19.54 -4.51
N THR A 217 9.26 20.87 -4.59
CA THR A 217 10.49 21.68 -4.70
C THR A 217 11.31 21.71 -3.41
N ARG A 218 10.67 21.56 -2.22
CA ARG A 218 11.38 21.43 -0.93
C ARG A 218 12.16 20.11 -0.79
N HIS A 219 11.66 18.98 -1.32
CA HIS A 219 12.37 17.69 -1.25
C HIS A 219 13.69 17.69 -2.05
N VAL A 220 13.73 18.40 -3.18
CA VAL A 220 14.98 18.65 -3.94
C VAL A 220 16.01 19.41 -3.10
N LYS A 221 15.56 20.30 -2.21
CA LYS A 221 16.43 21.02 -1.27
C LYS A 221 16.92 20.14 -0.10
N SER A 222 16.16 19.14 0.35
CA SER A 222 16.52 18.27 1.48
C SER A 222 17.51 17.15 1.15
N ARG A 223 17.60 16.71 -0.12
CA ARG A 223 18.61 15.72 -0.57
C ARG A 223 20.06 16.27 -0.49
N LYS A 224 20.23 17.57 -0.19
CA LYS A 224 21.49 18.33 -0.17
C LYS A 224 22.41 18.09 1.03
N SER A 225 22.11 17.16 1.94
CA SER A 225 23.01 16.83 3.07
C SER A 225 24.00 15.68 2.83
N ARG A 226 24.01 15.07 1.63
CA ARG A 226 25.08 14.14 1.23
C ARG A 226 25.61 14.48 -0.17
N LYS A 227 26.72 15.22 -0.18
CA LYS A 227 27.60 15.63 -1.28
C LYS A 227 27.22 16.94 -2.01
N ASN A 228 28.17 17.87 -1.94
CA ASN A 228 28.32 19.04 -2.82
C ASN A 228 28.28 18.60 -4.28
N VAL A 229 27.16 18.85 -4.95
CA VAL A 229 27.07 18.91 -6.41
C VAL A 229 26.37 20.23 -6.74
N LYS A 230 26.94 20.97 -7.69
CA LYS A 230 26.42 22.22 -8.26
C LYS A 230 24.93 22.04 -8.59
N ASN A 231 24.14 23.10 -8.42
CA ASN A 231 22.69 23.17 -8.68
C ASN A 231 22.21 22.08 -9.64
N PRO A 232 21.37 21.11 -9.23
CA PRO A 232 20.63 20.36 -10.21
C PRO A 232 19.63 21.35 -10.81
N ASP A 233 19.86 21.73 -12.06
CA ASP A 233 18.83 22.40 -12.84
C ASP A 233 17.57 21.54 -12.75
N PHE A 234 16.46 22.20 -12.44
CA PHE A 234 15.17 21.53 -12.38
C PHE A 234 14.80 21.11 -13.80
N ASN A 235 15.12 19.86 -14.16
CA ASN A 235 14.79 19.32 -15.47
C ASN A 235 13.50 18.47 -15.37
N PRO A 236 12.33 19.00 -15.79
CA PRO A 236 11.07 18.26 -15.72
C PRO A 236 11.09 16.98 -16.55
N VAL A 237 11.93 16.93 -17.60
CA VAL A 237 12.09 15.76 -18.48
C VAL A 237 12.79 14.61 -17.75
N GLU A 238 13.86 14.90 -17.01
CA GLU A 238 14.56 13.88 -16.21
C GLU A 238 13.68 13.33 -15.09
N MET A 239 12.95 14.19 -14.39
CA MET A 239 12.00 13.71 -13.37
C MET A 239 10.89 12.87 -13.98
N ALA A 240 10.38 13.23 -15.16
CA ALA A 240 9.39 12.41 -15.86
C ALA A 240 9.96 11.04 -16.23
N ARG A 241 11.21 10.98 -16.70
CA ARG A 241 11.95 9.75 -16.99
C ARG A 241 12.06 8.85 -15.75
N GLU A 242 12.46 9.40 -14.60
CA GLU A 242 12.50 8.64 -13.33
C GLU A 242 11.14 8.03 -12.98
N ARG A 243 10.04 8.76 -13.22
CA ARG A 243 8.68 8.21 -12.98
C ARG A 243 8.32 7.11 -13.95
N PHE A 244 8.67 7.26 -15.23
CA PHE A 244 8.43 6.19 -16.20
C PHE A 244 9.27 4.95 -15.94
N GLU A 245 10.50 5.10 -15.42
CA GLU A 245 11.32 3.98 -14.94
C GLU A 245 10.66 3.25 -13.77
N ILE A 246 10.09 3.98 -12.80
CA ILE A 246 9.31 3.36 -11.71
C ILE A 246 8.12 2.57 -12.27
N ALA A 247 7.40 3.11 -13.26
CA ALA A 247 6.29 2.41 -13.90
C ALA A 247 6.76 1.16 -14.66
N ALA A 248 7.88 1.25 -15.38
CA ALA A 248 8.47 0.14 -16.12
C ALA A 248 8.95 -0.98 -15.18
N ASN A 249 9.62 -0.62 -14.08
CA ASN A 249 10.04 -1.57 -13.05
C ASN A 249 8.87 -2.26 -12.36
N ALA A 250 7.70 -1.60 -12.30
CA ALA A 250 6.46 -2.19 -11.84
C ALA A 250 5.77 -3.10 -12.89
N GLY A 251 6.39 -3.33 -14.05
CA GLY A 251 5.89 -4.19 -15.11
C GLY A 251 4.85 -3.52 -16.02
N CYS A 252 4.77 -2.19 -16.06
CA CYS A 252 3.81 -1.48 -16.91
C CYS A 252 4.39 -1.15 -18.29
N ASP A 253 3.87 -1.78 -19.34
CA ASP A 253 4.26 -1.54 -20.75
C ASP A 253 4.13 -0.08 -21.17
N ILE A 254 3.15 0.64 -20.62
CA ILE A 254 2.95 2.06 -20.92
C ILE A 254 4.16 2.87 -20.44
N GLY A 255 4.76 2.52 -19.29
CA GLY A 255 5.98 3.15 -18.80
C GLY A 255 7.15 2.97 -19.77
N LEU A 256 7.33 1.75 -20.30
CA LEU A 256 8.36 1.46 -21.30
C LEU A 256 8.16 2.29 -22.58
N LYS A 257 6.93 2.35 -23.10
CA LYS A 257 6.61 3.17 -24.29
C LYS A 257 6.89 4.66 -24.08
N TRP A 258 6.69 5.18 -22.87
CA TRP A 258 7.04 6.57 -22.55
C TRP A 258 8.56 6.79 -22.53
N LEU A 259 9.33 5.82 -22.05
CA LEU A 259 10.80 5.89 -22.07
C LEU A 259 11.36 5.83 -23.50
N GLU A 260 10.84 4.95 -24.33
CA GLU A 260 11.20 4.86 -25.76
C GLU A 260 10.94 6.18 -26.48
N LYS A 261 9.76 6.79 -26.24
CA LYS A 261 9.42 8.11 -26.80
C LYS A 261 10.37 9.21 -26.37
N LEU A 262 10.81 9.22 -25.11
CA LEU A 262 11.77 10.21 -24.63
C LEU A 262 13.15 10.01 -25.29
N GLN A 263 13.60 8.77 -25.44
CA GLN A 263 14.85 8.44 -26.14
C GLN A 263 14.81 8.88 -27.61
N GLU A 264 13.71 8.60 -28.32
CA GLU A 264 13.55 9.08 -29.70
C GLU A 264 13.57 10.60 -29.83
N GLN A 265 13.06 11.33 -28.83
CA GLN A 265 13.09 12.80 -28.81
C GLN A 265 14.49 13.33 -28.55
N GLU A 266 15.26 12.68 -27.67
CA GLU A 266 16.68 12.96 -27.42
C GLU A 266 17.52 12.72 -28.69
N GLU A 267 17.25 11.63 -29.42
CA GLU A 267 17.95 11.27 -30.67
C GLU A 267 17.60 12.19 -31.85
N LYS A 268 16.37 12.71 -31.92
CA LYS A 268 15.91 13.63 -32.98
C LYS A 268 16.39 15.07 -32.76
N ASN A 269 16.75 15.47 -31.54
CA ASN A 269 17.24 16.81 -31.20
C ASN A 269 18.68 16.81 -30.65
N PRO A 270 19.71 16.33 -31.39
CA PRO A 270 21.08 16.28 -30.89
C PRO A 270 21.77 17.66 -30.79
N VAL A 271 21.11 18.76 -31.17
CA VAL A 271 21.75 20.07 -31.46
C VAL A 271 21.61 21.11 -30.34
N GLU A 272 20.75 20.93 -29.33
CA GLU A 272 20.63 21.91 -28.23
C GLU A 272 21.66 21.72 -27.09
N LEU A 273 22.59 20.75 -27.22
CA LEU A 273 23.63 20.48 -26.22
C LEU A 273 25.04 20.97 -26.63
N LEU A 274 25.18 21.73 -27.72
CA LEU A 274 26.48 22.26 -28.20
C LEU A 274 26.51 23.77 -28.48
N THR A 275 25.65 24.57 -27.87
CA THR A 275 25.79 26.05 -27.84
C THR A 275 25.54 26.60 -26.45
#